data_AF-A0A7W9HSR4-F1
#
_entry.id   AF-A0A7W9HSR4-F1
#
_cell.length_a   1.000
_cell.length_b   1.000
_cell.length_c   1.000
_cell.angle_alpha   90.00
_cell.angle_beta   90.00
_cell.angle_gamma   90.00
#
_symmetry.space_group_name_H-M   'P 1'
#
loop_
_entity.id
_entity.type
_entity.pdbx_description
1 polymer ?
#
loop_
_entity_poly.entity_id
_entity_poly.type
_entity_poly.pdbx_seq_one_letter_code
_entity_poly.pdbx_strand_id
1 'polypeptide(L)'
;MIHDLIVCGGGPAGTGLFVHAMRHNALDAFLAPGVLLVERSAQLGAGSLAHYRIEANSLGGAFLEALDDDGVDPRLAALRDHSSVAAVRALAGTTPPLPVVGEYLRELGTVVGEAIASHPGGDVRLGTRVDAIRLLPAGGAEVRMVDEATGAADTATARTVVVATGGQPRPLDRIKLRDDLNLWHYLDKSVHSSALIDRRAELAALGPNPRVVVVGGAHSAWSVAHLLLEEELLGERPHVTVLHRSPLRLFYTSTAMAAAEGYPFDTEDVCPLSGRVNRYSGLRGRAKDLAARTMGLAGTRPSTLDVLPITPDAPRRTYTDVLAAADLVVAATGFDGAVPPVTGRDGESLRLLTTADGHAVDADGHLVDESGRSVPELVAFGLGCGLRVSSAVGGEPRFRGRADGVWLYQHDVASVITSTLRRPAIV
;
A
#
# COMPACT_ATOMS: atom_id res chain seq x y z
N MET A 1 22.17 -21.15 9.05
CA MET A 1 21.54 -21.98 8.00
C MET A 1 21.45 -21.11 6.74
N ILE A 2 21.73 -21.65 5.56
CA ILE A 2 21.57 -20.91 4.30
C ILE A 2 20.16 -21.24 3.78
N HIS A 3 19.32 -20.23 3.66
CA HIS A 3 18.02 -20.32 3.02
C HIS A 3 18.17 -20.00 1.53
N ASP A 4 17.22 -20.44 0.72
CA ASP A 4 17.12 -19.96 -0.64
C ASP A 4 16.53 -18.54 -0.68
N LEU A 5 15.47 -18.36 0.10
CA LEU A 5 14.69 -17.13 0.18
C LEU A 5 14.46 -16.71 1.63
N ILE A 6 14.66 -15.43 1.91
CA ILE A 6 14.11 -14.78 3.12
C ILE A 6 13.05 -13.77 2.69
N VAL A 7 11.85 -13.87 3.24
CA VAL A 7 10.77 -12.90 3.07
C VAL A 7 10.69 -12.03 4.31
N CYS A 8 11.00 -10.75 4.15
CA CYS A 8 10.96 -9.74 5.21
C CYS A 8 9.61 -9.03 5.21
N GLY A 9 8.78 -9.30 6.22
CA GLY A 9 7.43 -8.76 6.36
C GLY A 9 6.37 -9.78 5.96
N GLY A 10 5.48 -10.08 6.91
CA GLY A 10 4.36 -11.00 6.80
C GLY A 10 3.00 -10.30 6.72
N GLY A 11 2.95 -9.06 6.23
CA GLY A 11 1.69 -8.37 5.91
C GLY A 11 1.08 -8.86 4.58
N PRO A 12 0.06 -8.15 4.04
CA PRO A 12 -0.68 -8.61 2.87
C PRO A 12 0.19 -8.90 1.63
N ALA A 13 1.26 -8.12 1.44
CA ALA A 13 2.22 -8.33 0.36
C ALA A 13 3.02 -9.63 0.57
N GLY A 14 3.67 -9.77 1.72
CA GLY A 14 4.49 -10.94 2.04
C GLY A 14 3.69 -12.25 2.03
N THR A 15 2.51 -12.27 2.66
CA THR A 15 1.63 -13.45 2.63
C THR A 15 1.05 -13.68 1.24
N GLY A 16 0.81 -12.63 0.46
CA GLY A 16 0.26 -12.70 -0.89
C GLY A 16 1.07 -13.59 -1.84
N LEU A 17 2.40 -13.61 -1.68
CA LEU A 17 3.31 -14.49 -2.41
C LEU A 17 2.97 -15.98 -2.23
N PHE A 18 2.71 -16.38 -0.98
CA PHE A 18 2.38 -17.76 -0.63
C PHE A 18 0.93 -18.10 -1.00
N VAL A 19 0.01 -17.15 -0.84
CA VAL A 19 -1.37 -17.30 -1.34
C VAL A 19 -1.37 -17.56 -2.84
N HIS A 20 -0.57 -16.82 -3.61
CA HIS A 20 -0.41 -17.07 -5.04
C HIS A 20 0.14 -18.48 -5.33
N ALA A 21 1.18 -18.91 -4.61
CA ALA A 21 1.71 -20.27 -4.76
C ALA A 21 0.67 -21.35 -4.43
N MET A 22 -0.14 -21.15 -3.38
CA MET A 22 -1.23 -22.06 -2.98
C MET A 22 -2.35 -22.13 -4.01
N ARG A 23 -2.73 -20.98 -4.61
CA ARG A 23 -3.73 -20.95 -5.70
C ARG A 23 -3.31 -21.76 -6.92
N HIS A 24 -2.01 -21.88 -7.15
CA HIS A 24 -1.43 -22.65 -8.25
C HIS A 24 -0.91 -24.03 -7.83
N ASN A 25 -1.28 -24.55 -6.64
CA ASN A 25 -0.78 -25.81 -6.07
C ASN A 25 0.74 -25.97 -6.14
N ALA A 26 1.46 -24.87 -5.99
CA ALA A 26 2.91 -24.82 -6.14
C ALA A 26 3.63 -24.48 -4.84
N LEU A 27 2.93 -24.48 -3.70
CA LEU A 27 3.50 -24.11 -2.40
C LEU A 27 4.66 -25.05 -2.01
N ASP A 28 4.48 -26.36 -2.09
CA ASP A 28 5.51 -27.32 -1.69
C ASP A 28 6.79 -27.15 -2.52
N ALA A 29 6.65 -27.01 -3.84
CA ALA A 29 7.77 -26.76 -4.74
C ALA A 29 8.44 -25.39 -4.47
N PHE A 30 7.66 -24.40 -4.03
CA PHE A 30 8.16 -23.08 -3.66
C PHE A 30 8.93 -23.08 -2.33
N LEU A 31 8.53 -23.93 -1.38
CA LEU A 31 9.16 -24.06 -0.06
C LEU A 31 10.36 -25.03 -0.06
N ALA A 32 10.41 -26.00 -0.98
CA ALA A 32 11.45 -27.03 -1.02
C ALA A 32 12.90 -26.51 -1.01
N PRO A 33 13.25 -25.39 -1.68
CA PRO A 33 14.62 -24.85 -1.63
C PRO A 33 15.04 -24.27 -0.28
N GLY A 34 14.10 -23.98 0.63
CA GLY A 34 14.36 -23.36 1.92
C GLY A 34 13.90 -21.91 1.97
N VAL A 35 12.82 -21.63 2.71
CA VAL A 35 12.21 -20.30 2.85
C VAL A 35 12.09 -19.93 4.31
N LEU A 36 12.51 -18.73 4.67
CA LEU A 36 12.27 -18.12 5.97
C LEU A 36 11.38 -16.89 5.82
N LEU A 37 10.21 -16.88 6.46
CA LEU A 37 9.34 -15.71 6.58
C LEU A 37 9.56 -15.03 7.95
N VAL A 38 9.89 -13.74 7.94
CA VAL A 38 10.14 -12.96 9.16
C VAL A 38 9.07 -11.87 9.28
N GLU A 39 8.35 -11.84 10.40
CA GLU A 39 7.33 -10.84 10.69
C GLU A 39 7.51 -10.26 12.09
N ARG A 40 7.46 -8.94 12.17
CA ARG A 40 7.60 -8.18 13.41
C ARG A 40 6.46 -8.45 14.38
N SER A 41 5.24 -8.56 13.86
CA SER A 41 4.02 -8.75 14.64
C SER A 41 3.92 -10.20 15.14
N ALA A 42 3.05 -10.42 16.12
CA ALA A 42 2.72 -11.77 16.59
C ALA A 42 1.81 -12.57 15.62
N GLN A 43 1.40 -11.97 14.50
CA GLN A 43 0.45 -12.55 13.55
C GLN A 43 0.79 -12.09 12.12
N LEU A 44 0.46 -12.93 11.15
CA LEU A 44 0.61 -12.66 9.72
C LEU A 44 -0.66 -12.03 9.11
N GLY A 45 -0.51 -11.55 7.88
CA GLY A 45 -1.58 -11.29 6.92
C GLY A 45 -2.16 -9.89 6.96
N ALA A 46 -2.65 -9.42 8.11
CA ALA A 46 -3.42 -8.17 8.17
C ALA A 46 -2.55 -6.90 8.00
N GLY A 47 -1.32 -6.92 8.52
CA GLY A 47 -0.50 -5.72 8.65
C GLY A 47 -1.25 -4.57 9.35
N SER A 48 -1.00 -3.33 8.93
CA SER A 48 -1.67 -2.16 9.52
C SER A 48 -3.15 -2.00 9.10
N LEU A 49 -3.63 -2.71 8.08
CA LEU A 49 -4.99 -2.51 7.55
C LEU A 49 -6.07 -2.75 8.60
N ALA A 50 -5.88 -3.74 9.48
CA ALA A 50 -6.83 -4.04 10.56
C ALA A 50 -7.06 -2.87 11.53
N HIS A 51 -6.13 -1.91 11.58
CA HIS A 51 -6.19 -0.75 12.47
C HIS A 51 -6.70 0.51 11.79
N TYR A 52 -6.92 0.49 10.48
CA TYR A 52 -7.35 1.69 9.76
C TYR A 52 -8.85 1.92 9.94
N ARG A 53 -9.24 3.16 10.26
CA ARG A 53 -10.65 3.54 10.45
C ARG A 53 -11.39 3.94 9.17
N ILE A 54 -10.84 3.60 8.00
CA ILE A 54 -11.42 3.92 6.69
C ILE A 54 -11.89 2.66 5.96
N GLU A 55 -12.67 2.84 4.90
CA GLU A 55 -13.03 1.77 3.97
C GLU A 55 -11.88 1.42 3.01
N ALA A 56 -11.91 0.20 2.49
CA ALA A 56 -11.05 -0.22 1.41
C ALA A 56 -11.33 0.57 0.13
N ASN A 57 -10.31 0.73 -0.70
CA ASN A 57 -10.46 1.20 -2.09
C ASN A 57 -10.68 0.04 -3.07
N SER A 58 -11.23 -1.08 -2.61
CA SER A 58 -11.53 -2.27 -3.39
C SER A 58 -12.88 -2.82 -2.99
N LEU A 59 -13.57 -3.50 -3.90
CA LEU A 59 -14.83 -4.17 -3.58
C LEU A 59 -14.55 -5.37 -2.66
N GLY A 60 -15.48 -5.68 -1.76
CA GLY A 60 -15.36 -6.83 -0.87
C GLY A 60 -15.10 -8.13 -1.61
N GLY A 61 -15.77 -8.33 -2.76
CA GLY A 61 -15.60 -9.54 -3.58
C GLY A 61 -14.16 -9.72 -4.08
N ALA A 62 -13.46 -8.62 -4.40
CA ALA A 62 -12.09 -8.69 -4.88
C ALA A 62 -11.12 -9.29 -3.84
N PHE A 63 -11.37 -9.11 -2.54
CA PHE A 63 -10.52 -9.73 -1.52
C PHE A 63 -10.67 -11.26 -1.43
N LEU A 64 -11.80 -11.78 -1.93
CA LEU A 64 -12.15 -13.20 -1.84
C LEU A 64 -11.82 -13.99 -3.11
N GLU A 65 -11.54 -13.31 -4.24
CA GLU A 65 -11.23 -13.95 -5.52
C GLU A 65 -10.06 -14.96 -5.40
N ALA A 66 -9.08 -14.69 -4.53
CA ALA A 66 -7.98 -15.62 -4.26
C ALA A 66 -8.42 -16.97 -3.67
N LEU A 67 -9.61 -17.02 -3.06
CA LEU A 67 -10.21 -18.23 -2.55
C LEU A 67 -11.12 -18.90 -3.57
N ASP A 68 -11.61 -18.20 -4.59
CA ASP A 68 -12.72 -18.68 -5.42
C ASP A 68 -12.28 -19.56 -6.60
N ASP A 69 -10.98 -19.66 -6.88
CA ASP A 69 -10.46 -20.49 -7.97
C ASP A 69 -10.77 -22.00 -7.75
N ASP A 70 -11.06 -22.70 -8.85
CA ASP A 70 -11.22 -24.15 -8.81
C ASP A 70 -9.86 -24.83 -8.59
N GLY A 71 -9.84 -25.81 -7.68
CA GLY A 71 -8.63 -26.60 -7.42
C GLY A 71 -7.52 -25.87 -6.65
N VAL A 72 -7.82 -24.81 -5.90
CA VAL A 72 -6.86 -24.22 -4.95
C VAL A 72 -6.44 -25.20 -3.86
N ASP A 73 -5.31 -24.91 -3.21
CA ASP A 73 -4.85 -25.62 -2.02
C ASP A 73 -6.00 -25.86 -1.02
N PRO A 74 -6.21 -27.11 -0.55
CA PRO A 74 -7.31 -27.45 0.36
C PRO A 74 -7.35 -26.59 1.63
N ARG A 75 -6.20 -26.11 2.11
CA ARG A 75 -6.10 -25.23 3.28
C ARG A 75 -6.74 -23.87 3.00
N LEU A 76 -6.54 -23.31 1.80
CA LEU A 76 -7.25 -22.08 1.37
C LEU A 76 -8.74 -22.35 1.13
N ALA A 77 -9.08 -23.49 0.52
CA ALA A 77 -10.47 -23.84 0.27
C ALA A 77 -11.28 -23.93 1.58
N ALA A 78 -10.70 -24.48 2.64
CA ALA A 78 -11.32 -24.57 3.96
C ALA A 78 -11.66 -23.20 4.57
N LEU A 79 -10.91 -22.14 4.23
CA LEU A 79 -11.15 -20.79 4.73
C LEU A 79 -12.47 -20.19 4.20
N ARG A 80 -13.01 -20.70 3.09
CA ARG A 80 -14.25 -20.19 2.46
C ARG A 80 -15.47 -20.18 3.38
N ASP A 81 -15.49 -21.09 4.35
CA ASP A 81 -16.55 -21.28 5.34
C ASP A 81 -16.30 -20.52 6.65
N HIS A 82 -15.17 -19.83 6.78
CA HIS A 82 -14.83 -19.07 7.98
C HIS A 82 -15.69 -17.79 8.12
N SER A 83 -16.01 -17.43 9.36
CA SER A 83 -16.87 -16.28 9.68
C SER A 83 -16.32 -14.94 9.15
N SER A 84 -14.99 -14.76 9.17
CA SER A 84 -14.32 -13.58 8.62
C SER A 84 -14.51 -13.46 7.09
N VAL A 85 -14.53 -14.59 6.36
CA VAL A 85 -14.84 -14.61 4.92
C VAL A 85 -16.31 -14.27 4.69
N ALA A 86 -17.22 -14.83 5.50
CA ALA A 86 -18.64 -14.49 5.42
C ALA A 86 -18.90 -12.99 5.63
N ALA A 87 -18.17 -12.35 6.57
CA ALA A 87 -18.27 -10.91 6.84
C ALA A 87 -17.83 -10.07 5.63
N VAL A 88 -16.73 -10.41 4.98
CA VAL A 88 -16.29 -9.73 3.75
C VAL A 88 -17.25 -10.01 2.59
N ARG A 89 -17.76 -11.25 2.46
CA ARG A 89 -18.69 -11.66 1.41
C ARG A 89 -20.02 -10.91 1.49
N ALA A 90 -20.51 -10.62 2.69
CA ALA A 90 -21.70 -9.79 2.89
C ALA A 90 -21.54 -8.37 2.31
N LEU A 91 -20.30 -7.90 2.17
CA LEU A 91 -19.95 -6.59 1.64
C LEU A 91 -19.42 -6.66 0.19
N ALA A 92 -19.62 -7.77 -0.52
CA ALA A 92 -18.98 -8.04 -1.80
C ALA A 92 -19.22 -6.95 -2.86
N GLY A 93 -20.44 -6.38 -2.88
CA GLY A 93 -20.83 -5.31 -3.80
C GLY A 93 -20.43 -3.89 -3.38
N THR A 94 -19.74 -3.73 -2.24
CA THR A 94 -19.38 -2.43 -1.65
C THR A 94 -17.90 -2.38 -1.27
N THR A 95 -17.43 -1.22 -0.82
CA THR A 95 -16.09 -1.04 -0.21
C THR A 95 -16.16 -1.37 1.28
N PRO A 96 -15.65 -2.53 1.74
CA PRO A 96 -15.75 -2.91 3.15
C PRO A 96 -14.88 -2.02 4.05
N PRO A 97 -15.25 -1.82 5.33
CA PRO A 97 -14.36 -1.27 6.34
C PRO A 97 -13.07 -2.09 6.42
N LEU A 98 -11.91 -1.43 6.45
CA LEU A 98 -10.61 -2.12 6.52
C LEU A 98 -10.42 -3.02 7.76
N PRO A 99 -11.03 -2.76 8.94
CA PRO A 99 -10.95 -3.69 10.06
C PRO A 99 -11.58 -5.06 9.73
N VAL A 100 -12.70 -5.08 8.98
CA VAL A 100 -13.36 -6.32 8.56
C VAL A 100 -12.47 -7.11 7.58
N VAL A 101 -11.86 -6.40 6.62
CA VAL A 101 -10.86 -7.02 5.72
C VAL A 101 -9.64 -7.52 6.49
N GLY A 102 -9.17 -6.74 7.47
CA GLY A 102 -8.03 -7.07 8.30
C GLY A 102 -8.26 -8.34 9.12
N GLU A 103 -9.48 -8.57 9.60
CA GLU A 103 -9.86 -9.83 10.25
C GLU A 103 -9.75 -11.02 9.31
N TYR A 104 -10.30 -10.92 8.10
CA TYR A 104 -10.12 -11.94 7.08
C TYR A 104 -8.65 -12.21 6.75
N LEU A 105 -7.86 -11.15 6.53
CA LEU A 105 -6.45 -11.29 6.18
C LEU A 105 -5.61 -11.91 7.29
N ARG A 106 -5.98 -11.74 8.56
CA ARG A 106 -5.34 -12.43 9.68
C ARG A 106 -5.56 -13.95 9.65
N GLU A 107 -6.79 -14.37 9.35
CA GLU A 107 -7.10 -15.80 9.22
C GLU A 107 -6.38 -16.41 8.01
N LEU A 108 -6.37 -15.70 6.90
CA LEU A 108 -5.58 -16.06 5.72
C LEU A 108 -4.08 -16.17 6.07
N GLY A 109 -3.56 -15.21 6.84
CA GLY A 109 -2.18 -15.21 7.32
C GLY A 109 -1.88 -16.40 8.23
N THR A 110 -2.82 -16.81 9.08
CA THR A 110 -2.68 -17.99 9.96
C THR A 110 -2.56 -19.26 9.12
N VAL A 111 -3.46 -19.45 8.15
CA VAL A 111 -3.41 -20.58 7.21
C VAL A 111 -2.07 -20.63 6.45
N VAL A 112 -1.60 -19.48 5.96
CA VAL A 112 -0.30 -19.39 5.27
C VAL A 112 0.86 -19.72 6.21
N GLY A 113 0.87 -19.17 7.43
CA GLY A 113 1.92 -19.40 8.41
C GLY A 113 2.05 -20.87 8.81
N GLU A 114 0.92 -21.52 9.09
CA GLU A 114 0.87 -22.96 9.40
C GLU A 114 1.34 -23.80 8.21
N ALA A 115 0.93 -23.43 7.00
CA ALA A 115 1.35 -24.11 5.78
C ALA A 115 2.88 -24.06 5.60
N ILE A 116 3.50 -22.89 5.83
CA ILE A 116 4.96 -22.74 5.76
C ILE A 116 5.64 -23.53 6.87
N ALA A 117 5.22 -23.36 8.13
CA ALA A 117 5.87 -23.98 9.29
C ALA A 117 5.74 -25.51 9.32
N SER A 118 4.71 -26.07 8.67
CA SER A 118 4.53 -27.52 8.53
C SER A 118 5.44 -28.16 7.46
N HIS A 119 6.03 -27.37 6.58
CA HIS A 119 6.87 -27.86 5.50
C HIS A 119 8.34 -27.95 5.95
N PRO A 120 9.09 -29.04 5.67
CA PRO A 120 10.48 -29.17 6.11
C PRO A 120 11.44 -28.07 5.61
N GLY A 121 11.10 -27.48 4.47
CA GLY A 121 11.82 -26.34 3.88
C GLY A 121 11.28 -24.96 4.30
N GLY A 122 10.31 -24.86 5.20
CA GLY A 122 9.72 -23.60 5.63
C GLY A 122 10.01 -23.27 7.09
N ASP A 123 10.32 -22.01 7.38
CA ASP A 123 10.42 -21.45 8.74
C ASP A 123 9.64 -20.12 8.81
N VAL A 124 9.03 -19.85 9.97
CA VAL A 124 8.29 -18.62 10.25
C VAL A 124 8.74 -18.06 11.59
N ARG A 125 9.29 -16.83 11.57
CA ARG A 125 9.73 -16.08 12.75
C ARG A 125 8.77 -14.92 13.00
N LEU A 126 7.82 -15.11 13.92
CA LEU A 126 6.93 -14.04 14.40
C LEU A 126 7.59 -13.25 15.54
N GLY A 127 7.07 -12.06 15.86
CA GLY A 127 7.67 -11.23 16.92
C GLY A 127 9.11 -10.81 16.62
N THR A 128 9.54 -10.84 15.36
CA THR A 128 10.93 -10.66 14.96
C THR A 128 10.99 -9.62 13.85
N ARG A 129 11.68 -8.50 14.09
CA ARG A 129 11.89 -7.48 13.05
C ARG A 129 13.18 -7.72 12.29
N VAL A 130 13.17 -7.36 11.00
CA VAL A 130 14.41 -7.24 10.21
C VAL A 130 14.99 -5.85 10.45
N ASP A 131 16.24 -5.81 10.90
CA ASP A 131 16.94 -4.58 11.29
C ASP A 131 17.90 -4.08 10.21
N ALA A 132 18.55 -4.99 9.47
CA ALA A 132 19.47 -4.63 8.39
C ALA A 132 19.64 -5.78 7.37
N ILE A 133 20.05 -5.43 6.16
CA ILE A 133 20.41 -6.37 5.10
C ILE A 133 21.83 -6.06 4.61
N ARG A 134 22.67 -7.07 4.46
CA ARG A 134 24.05 -6.95 3.97
C ARG A 134 24.27 -7.83 2.76
N LEU A 135 24.61 -7.23 1.62
CA LEU A 135 24.95 -7.97 0.41
C LEU A 135 26.31 -8.65 0.58
N LEU A 136 26.38 -9.93 0.23
CA LEU A 136 27.59 -10.73 0.40
C LEU A 136 28.50 -10.64 -0.83
N PRO A 137 29.84 -10.65 -0.68
CA PRO A 137 30.76 -10.59 -1.81
C PRO A 137 30.59 -11.73 -2.82
N ALA A 138 30.21 -12.92 -2.36
CA ALA A 138 30.05 -14.12 -3.18
C ALA A 138 28.63 -14.31 -3.79
N GLY A 139 27.77 -13.29 -3.67
CA GLY A 139 26.35 -13.40 -4.04
C GLY A 139 25.46 -13.70 -2.83
N GLY A 140 24.19 -13.27 -2.92
CA GLY A 140 23.23 -13.40 -1.83
C GLY A 140 23.37 -12.31 -0.77
N ALA A 141 22.58 -12.44 0.29
CA ALA A 141 22.51 -11.46 1.37
C ALA A 141 22.41 -12.12 2.74
N GLU A 142 22.95 -11.44 3.74
CA GLU A 142 22.73 -11.70 5.15
C GLU A 142 21.68 -10.73 5.68
N VAL A 143 20.71 -11.26 6.43
CA VAL A 143 19.62 -10.51 7.05
C VAL A 143 19.81 -10.55 8.54
N ARG A 144 19.96 -9.38 9.17
CA ARG A 144 19.98 -9.23 10.62
C ARG A 144 18.55 -9.08 11.13
N MET A 145 18.21 -9.92 12.09
CA MET A 145 16.89 -10.00 12.72
C MET A 145 17.00 -9.68 14.21
N VAL A 146 15.97 -9.10 14.79
CA VAL A 146 15.89 -8.77 16.22
C VAL A 146 14.54 -9.20 16.76
N ASP A 147 14.55 -10.01 17.81
CA ASP A 147 13.35 -10.40 18.55
C ASP A 147 12.78 -9.19 19.31
N GLU A 148 11.50 -8.89 19.12
CA GLU A 148 10.84 -7.70 19.68
C GLU A 148 10.68 -7.78 21.21
N ALA A 149 10.61 -8.99 21.79
CA ALA A 149 10.37 -9.17 23.22
C ALA A 149 11.67 -9.12 24.04
N THR A 150 12.74 -9.70 23.51
CA THR A 150 14.02 -9.89 24.20
C THR A 150 15.11 -8.94 23.73
N GLY A 151 14.98 -8.36 22.54
CA GLY A 151 16.03 -7.58 21.88
C GLY A 151 17.21 -8.42 21.39
N ALA A 152 17.13 -9.75 21.48
CA ALA A 152 18.18 -10.64 20.99
C ALA A 152 18.29 -10.54 19.46
N ALA A 153 19.53 -10.44 18.97
CA ALA A 153 19.82 -10.38 17.54
C ALA A 153 20.25 -11.75 17.01
N ASP A 154 19.78 -12.07 15.80
CA ASP A 154 20.15 -13.27 15.05
C ASP A 154 20.42 -12.88 13.58
N THR A 155 21.08 -13.75 12.83
CA THR A 155 21.39 -13.55 11.42
C THR A 155 21.08 -14.78 10.59
N ALA A 156 20.47 -14.58 9.43
CA ALA A 156 20.24 -15.63 8.44
C ALA A 156 20.74 -15.18 7.06
N THR A 157 21.21 -16.12 6.26
CA THR A 157 21.70 -15.84 4.89
C THR A 157 20.75 -16.44 3.88
N ALA A 158 20.51 -15.73 2.77
CA ALA A 158 19.75 -16.23 1.65
C ALA A 158 20.33 -15.82 0.30
N ARG A 159 19.99 -16.58 -0.74
CA ARG A 159 20.29 -16.22 -2.13
C ARG A 159 19.51 -14.98 -2.56
N THR A 160 18.24 -14.91 -2.18
CA THR A 160 17.38 -13.75 -2.46
C THR A 160 16.63 -13.32 -1.21
N VAL A 161 16.44 -12.02 -1.06
CA VAL A 161 15.65 -11.40 0.00
C VAL A 161 14.48 -10.66 -0.63
N VAL A 162 13.26 -11.02 -0.22
CA VAL A 162 12.05 -10.30 -0.57
C VAL A 162 11.74 -9.29 0.52
N VAL A 163 11.67 -8.00 0.17
CA VAL A 163 11.31 -6.91 1.07
C VAL A 163 9.82 -6.57 0.87
N ALA A 164 9.00 -7.00 1.83
CA ALA A 164 7.57 -6.79 1.91
C ALA A 164 7.17 -6.19 3.28
N THR A 165 8.05 -5.36 3.85
CA THR A 165 7.95 -4.76 5.19
C THR A 165 6.91 -3.63 5.29
N GLY A 166 6.17 -3.36 4.22
CA GLY A 166 5.17 -2.32 4.15
C GLY A 166 5.76 -0.93 3.89
N GLY A 167 4.95 0.09 4.18
CA GLY A 167 5.29 1.48 3.90
C GLY A 167 5.51 2.30 5.16
N GLN A 168 6.37 3.30 5.05
CA GLN A 168 6.58 4.34 6.05
C GLN A 168 6.07 5.69 5.54
N PRO A 169 5.41 6.51 6.39
CA PRO A 169 5.00 7.85 6.03
C PRO A 169 6.17 8.65 5.42
N ARG A 170 5.92 9.33 4.31
CA ARG A 170 6.96 10.18 3.72
C ARG A 170 7.36 11.30 4.68
N PRO A 171 8.66 11.59 4.83
CA PRO A 171 9.12 12.72 5.62
C PRO A 171 8.48 14.02 5.13
N LEU A 172 7.81 14.74 6.04
CA LEU A 172 7.04 15.94 5.70
C LEU A 172 7.93 17.10 5.21
N ASP A 173 9.18 17.11 5.66
CA ASP A 173 10.22 18.06 5.24
C ASP A 173 10.68 17.88 3.79
N ARG A 174 10.31 16.76 3.14
CA ARG A 174 10.56 16.50 1.71
C ARG A 174 9.38 16.84 0.82
N ILE A 175 8.25 17.26 1.39
CA ILE A 175 7.02 17.49 0.63
C ILE A 175 7.03 18.89 0.01
N LYS A 176 7.24 18.89 -1.31
CA LYS A 176 7.13 20.05 -2.19
C LYS A 176 5.75 20.11 -2.84
N LEU A 177 5.00 21.18 -2.59
CA LEU A 177 3.67 21.40 -3.16
C LEU A 177 3.75 22.07 -4.54
N ARG A 178 4.69 23.01 -4.68
CA ARG A 178 5.07 23.73 -5.91
C ARG A 178 6.53 24.17 -5.81
N ASP A 179 7.12 24.66 -6.89
CA ASP A 179 8.52 25.14 -6.92
C ASP A 179 8.91 26.12 -5.81
N ASP A 180 7.98 26.97 -5.40
CA ASP A 180 8.12 28.01 -4.38
C ASP A 180 7.20 27.80 -3.15
N LEU A 181 6.61 26.60 -3.01
CA LEU A 181 5.69 26.26 -1.92
C LEU A 181 6.01 24.88 -1.37
N ASN A 182 6.44 24.86 -0.11
CA ASN A 182 6.93 23.65 0.54
C ASN A 182 6.31 23.48 1.92
N LEU A 183 6.10 22.23 2.32
CA LEU A 183 5.43 21.90 3.58
C LEU A 183 6.35 22.10 4.80
N TRP A 184 7.68 22.08 4.62
CA TRP A 184 8.63 22.25 5.73
C TRP A 184 8.48 23.57 6.49
N HIS A 185 7.80 24.56 5.92
CA HIS A 185 7.49 25.83 6.59
C HIS A 185 6.37 25.73 7.63
N TYR A 186 5.68 24.59 7.72
CA TYR A 186 4.50 24.38 8.57
C TYR A 186 4.59 23.09 9.40
N LEU A 187 5.80 22.57 9.64
CA LEU A 187 6.00 21.25 10.29
C LEU A 187 5.45 21.18 11.71
N ASP A 188 5.44 22.28 12.43
CA ASP A 188 4.93 22.42 13.80
C ASP A 188 3.45 22.04 13.94
N LYS A 189 2.70 22.13 12.83
CA LYS A 189 1.28 21.80 12.74
C LYS A 189 0.97 20.81 11.63
N SER A 190 1.97 20.09 11.13
CA SER A 190 1.78 19.12 10.05
C SER A 190 1.89 17.69 10.55
N VAL A 191 0.96 16.84 10.14
CA VAL A 191 1.00 15.38 10.36
C VAL A 191 0.80 14.64 9.05
N HIS A 192 1.31 13.42 8.96
CA HIS A 192 0.96 12.54 7.85
C HIS A 192 -0.46 11.97 8.05
N SER A 193 -1.17 11.69 6.96
CA SER A 193 -2.54 11.14 6.97
C SER A 193 -2.71 9.86 7.80
N SER A 194 -1.64 9.08 7.97
CA SER A 194 -1.63 7.90 8.85
C SER A 194 -1.95 8.22 10.31
N ALA A 195 -1.64 9.44 10.80
CA ALA A 195 -1.98 9.86 12.16
C ALA A 195 -3.50 9.98 12.40
N LEU A 196 -4.29 10.11 11.33
CA LEU A 196 -5.76 10.19 11.41
C LEU A 196 -6.41 8.84 11.05
N ILE A 197 -5.83 8.14 10.08
CA ILE A 197 -6.39 6.89 9.56
C ILE A 197 -6.10 5.71 10.50
N ASP A 198 -4.93 5.65 11.12
CA ASP A 198 -4.55 4.56 12.01
C ASP A 198 -5.14 4.78 13.42
N ARG A 199 -5.96 3.83 13.88
CA ARG A 199 -6.59 3.91 15.21
C ARG A 199 -5.62 3.83 16.37
N ARG A 200 -4.39 3.38 16.13
CA ARG A 200 -3.32 3.30 17.14
C ARG A 200 -2.62 4.65 17.32
N ALA A 201 -2.77 5.57 16.38
CA ALA A 201 -2.21 6.90 16.50
C ALA A 201 -3.10 7.77 17.40
N GLU A 202 -2.47 8.51 18.30
CA GLU A 202 -3.13 9.55 19.08
C GLU A 202 -3.03 10.87 18.32
N LEU A 203 -4.13 11.61 18.29
CA LEU A 203 -4.19 12.94 17.71
C LEU A 203 -4.36 13.95 18.84
N ALA A 204 -3.56 15.01 18.83
CA ALA A 204 -3.74 16.10 19.76
C ALA A 204 -5.14 16.70 19.61
N ALA A 205 -5.80 16.97 20.74
CA ALA A 205 -7.07 17.67 20.72
C ALA A 205 -6.88 19.06 20.11
N LEU A 206 -7.74 19.41 19.15
CA LEU A 206 -7.81 20.76 18.62
C LEU A 206 -8.90 21.55 19.34
N GLY A 207 -8.83 22.88 19.23
CA GLY A 207 -9.90 23.77 19.68
C GLY A 207 -11.19 23.60 18.86
N PRO A 208 -12.29 24.26 19.27
CA PRO A 208 -13.56 24.19 18.55
C PRO A 208 -13.47 24.75 17.12
N ASN A 209 -14.17 24.11 16.17
CA ASN A 209 -14.22 24.47 14.75
C ASN A 209 -12.83 24.62 14.08
N PRO A 210 -11.95 23.60 14.16
CA PRO A 210 -10.59 23.73 13.69
C PRO A 210 -10.52 23.88 12.16
N ARG A 211 -9.54 24.65 11.69
CA ARG A 211 -9.21 24.84 10.28
C ARG A 211 -8.18 23.79 9.86
N VAL A 212 -8.62 22.81 9.09
CA VAL A 212 -7.78 21.68 8.67
C VAL A 212 -7.50 21.76 7.18
N VAL A 213 -6.22 21.73 6.82
CA VAL A 213 -5.79 21.66 5.42
C VAL A 213 -5.33 20.24 5.12
N VAL A 214 -5.99 19.56 4.20
CA VAL A 214 -5.58 18.24 3.72
C VAL A 214 -4.81 18.40 2.41
N VAL A 215 -3.56 17.94 2.36
CA VAL A 215 -2.71 18.00 1.17
C VAL A 215 -2.70 16.65 0.48
N GLY A 216 -3.28 16.57 -0.71
CA GLY A 216 -3.29 15.38 -1.55
C GLY A 216 -4.56 15.27 -2.39
N GLY A 217 -4.47 14.61 -3.55
CA GLY A 217 -5.61 14.39 -4.46
C GLY A 217 -6.05 12.94 -4.59
N ALA A 218 -5.40 12.02 -3.88
CA ALA A 218 -5.64 10.57 -3.98
C ALA A 218 -6.53 10.05 -2.84
N HIS A 219 -6.79 8.74 -2.84
CA HIS A 219 -7.76 8.08 -1.95
C HIS A 219 -7.58 8.43 -0.47
N SER A 220 -6.35 8.44 0.05
CA SER A 220 -6.09 8.75 1.46
C SER A 220 -6.50 10.17 1.84
N ALA A 221 -6.30 11.16 0.95
CA ALA A 221 -6.68 12.56 1.22
C ALA A 221 -8.20 12.70 1.37
N TRP A 222 -8.94 12.10 0.45
CA TRP A 222 -10.40 12.12 0.46
C TRP A 222 -11.01 11.25 1.56
N SER A 223 -10.33 10.18 1.96
CA SER A 223 -10.71 9.39 3.13
C SER A 223 -10.52 10.19 4.42
N VAL A 224 -9.42 10.93 4.55
CA VAL A 224 -9.23 11.87 5.67
C VAL A 224 -10.31 12.95 5.67
N ALA A 225 -10.55 13.61 4.53
CA ALA A 225 -11.59 14.64 4.44
C ALA A 225 -12.97 14.11 4.86
N HIS A 226 -13.30 12.88 4.46
CA HIS A 226 -14.53 12.19 4.90
C HIS A 226 -14.56 11.95 6.41
N LEU A 227 -13.49 11.42 7.01
CA LEU A 227 -13.39 11.21 8.46
C LEU A 227 -13.57 12.52 9.24
N LEU A 228 -13.03 13.62 8.72
CA LEU A 228 -13.12 14.93 9.37
C LEU A 228 -14.54 15.50 9.30
N LEU A 229 -15.21 15.39 8.16
CA LEU A 229 -16.49 16.04 7.91
C LEU A 229 -17.71 15.22 8.35
N GLU A 230 -17.66 13.90 8.17
CA GLU A 230 -18.85 13.04 8.29
C GLU A 230 -18.78 12.09 9.50
N GLU A 231 -17.57 11.79 9.97
CA GLU A 231 -17.33 10.94 11.15
C GLU A 231 -16.85 11.75 12.38
N GLU A 232 -16.86 13.09 12.26
CA GLU A 232 -16.56 14.05 13.34
C GLU A 232 -15.27 13.72 14.11
N LEU A 233 -14.23 13.23 13.42
CA LEU A 233 -13.00 12.73 14.07
C LEU A 233 -12.31 13.79 14.96
N LEU A 234 -12.47 15.08 14.62
CA LEU A 234 -11.92 16.23 15.35
C LEU A 234 -12.98 17.01 16.14
N GLY A 235 -14.14 16.41 16.37
CA GLY A 235 -15.31 17.07 16.96
C GLY A 235 -16.17 17.79 15.93
N GLU A 236 -17.11 18.59 16.41
CA GLU A 236 -18.13 19.23 15.57
C GLU A 236 -17.53 20.33 14.68
N ARG A 237 -17.93 20.30 13.39
CA ARG A 237 -17.79 21.40 12.41
C ARG A 237 -16.35 21.88 12.11
N PRO A 238 -15.40 21.00 11.75
CA PRO A 238 -14.13 21.46 11.21
C PRO A 238 -14.31 22.17 9.86
N HIS A 239 -13.53 23.21 9.61
CA HIS A 239 -13.37 23.81 8.29
C HIS A 239 -12.28 23.06 7.54
N VAL A 240 -12.66 22.27 6.53
CA VAL A 240 -11.72 21.43 5.79
C VAL A 240 -11.45 22.00 4.41
N THR A 241 -10.18 22.22 4.08
CA THR A 241 -9.71 22.58 2.73
C THR A 241 -8.81 21.50 2.17
N VAL A 242 -9.11 20.97 0.98
CA VAL A 242 -8.23 20.03 0.27
C VAL A 242 -7.39 20.79 -0.76
N LEU A 243 -6.06 20.71 -0.62
CA LEU A 243 -5.10 21.17 -1.62
C LEU A 243 -4.61 19.99 -2.46
N HIS A 244 -4.73 20.07 -3.79
CA HIS A 244 -4.31 18.99 -4.68
C HIS A 244 -3.72 19.51 -5.99
N ARG A 245 -2.73 18.80 -6.54
CA ARG A 245 -2.02 19.20 -7.79
C ARG A 245 -2.59 18.58 -9.07
N SER A 246 -3.42 17.55 -8.95
CA SER A 246 -3.91 16.75 -10.09
C SER A 246 -5.43 16.74 -10.11
N PRO A 247 -6.08 16.65 -11.29
CA PRO A 247 -7.54 16.55 -11.37
C PRO A 247 -8.09 15.42 -10.51
N LEU A 248 -9.31 15.62 -10.00
CA LEU A 248 -10.02 14.59 -9.24
C LEU A 248 -10.46 13.48 -10.20
N ARG A 249 -10.05 12.24 -9.87
CA ARG A 249 -10.34 11.06 -10.68
C ARG A 249 -11.28 10.16 -9.93
N LEU A 250 -12.40 9.78 -10.54
CA LEU A 250 -13.39 8.89 -9.94
C LEU A 250 -13.33 7.53 -10.64
N PHE A 251 -13.40 6.45 -9.86
CA PHE A 251 -13.44 5.10 -10.40
C PHE A 251 -14.84 4.74 -10.89
N TYR A 252 -14.90 4.07 -12.05
CA TYR A 252 -16.10 3.42 -12.57
C TYR A 252 -15.77 2.03 -13.10
N THR A 253 -16.67 1.08 -12.88
CA THR A 253 -16.53 -0.29 -13.39
C THR A 253 -16.71 -0.36 -14.91
N SER A 254 -17.33 0.65 -15.53
CA SER A 254 -17.47 0.77 -16.99
C SER A 254 -17.60 2.24 -17.42
N THR A 255 -17.33 2.49 -18.70
CA THR A 255 -17.57 3.79 -19.36
C THR A 255 -19.06 4.17 -19.36
N ALA A 256 -19.97 3.19 -19.46
CA ALA A 256 -21.41 3.43 -19.41
C ALA A 256 -21.86 4.00 -18.06
N MET A 257 -21.31 3.50 -16.95
CA MET A 257 -21.61 4.03 -15.62
C MET A 257 -21.05 5.44 -15.41
N ALA A 258 -19.84 5.72 -15.90
CA ALA A 258 -19.28 7.06 -15.87
C ALA A 258 -20.15 8.06 -16.64
N ALA A 259 -20.59 7.68 -17.84
CA ALA A 259 -21.47 8.51 -18.67
C ALA A 259 -22.84 8.74 -18.03
N ALA A 260 -23.42 7.73 -17.37
CA ALA A 260 -24.71 7.85 -16.67
C ALA A 260 -24.67 8.85 -15.51
N GLU A 261 -23.53 9.00 -14.84
CA GLU A 261 -23.32 10.02 -13.79
C GLU A 261 -22.82 11.37 -14.34
N GLY A 262 -22.63 11.49 -15.66
CA GLY A 262 -22.11 12.70 -16.30
C GLY A 262 -20.63 12.98 -15.96
N TYR A 263 -19.88 11.96 -15.56
CA TYR A 263 -18.46 12.10 -15.25
C TYR A 263 -17.64 12.25 -16.54
N PRO A 264 -16.82 13.31 -16.68
CA PRO A 264 -15.97 13.48 -17.85
C PRO A 264 -14.78 12.52 -17.80
N PHE A 265 -14.55 11.77 -18.87
CA PHE A 265 -13.38 10.90 -19.03
C PHE A 265 -12.97 10.80 -20.50
N ASP A 266 -11.68 10.54 -20.73
CA ASP A 266 -11.11 10.27 -22.05
C ASP A 266 -10.75 8.79 -22.21
N THR A 267 -10.42 8.37 -23.44
CA THR A 267 -9.97 7.00 -23.72
C THR A 267 -8.72 6.61 -22.95
N GLU A 268 -7.81 7.55 -22.67
CA GLU A 268 -6.62 7.32 -21.87
C GLU A 268 -6.89 7.12 -20.37
N ASP A 269 -8.10 7.42 -19.91
CA ASP A 269 -8.57 7.15 -18.55
C ASP A 269 -9.19 5.73 -18.44
N VAL A 270 -9.37 5.03 -19.56
CA VAL A 270 -9.95 3.68 -19.60
C VAL A 270 -8.85 2.64 -19.60
N CYS A 271 -8.91 1.68 -18.68
CA CYS A 271 -8.01 0.55 -18.67
C CYS A 271 -8.36 -0.40 -19.84
N PRO A 272 -7.45 -0.62 -20.81
CA PRO A 272 -7.75 -1.42 -22.01
C PRO A 272 -8.03 -2.89 -21.70
N LEU A 273 -7.50 -3.42 -20.59
CA LEU A 273 -7.72 -4.81 -20.19
C LEU A 273 -9.08 -5.05 -19.51
N SER A 274 -9.66 -4.03 -18.88
CA SER A 274 -10.85 -4.22 -18.02
C SER A 274 -12.04 -3.36 -18.40
N GLY A 275 -11.88 -2.37 -19.27
CA GLY A 275 -12.93 -1.39 -19.60
C GLY A 275 -13.30 -0.45 -18.45
N ARG A 276 -12.60 -0.54 -17.31
CA ARG A 276 -12.82 0.30 -16.12
C ARG A 276 -12.21 1.68 -16.32
N VAL A 277 -12.91 2.71 -15.86
CA VAL A 277 -12.42 4.11 -15.88
C VAL A 277 -11.64 4.39 -14.60
N ASN A 278 -10.46 5.00 -14.73
CA ASN A 278 -9.53 5.31 -13.64
C ASN A 278 -9.32 4.10 -12.70
N ARG A 279 -8.97 2.93 -13.25
CA ARG A 279 -8.83 1.67 -12.49
C ARG A 279 -7.95 1.83 -11.25
N TYR A 280 -6.80 2.51 -11.39
CA TYR A 280 -5.85 2.69 -10.31
C TYR A 280 -5.84 4.10 -9.70
N SER A 281 -6.10 5.14 -10.49
CA SER A 281 -6.12 6.52 -9.97
C SER A 281 -7.46 6.97 -9.38
N GLY A 282 -8.54 6.22 -9.61
CA GLY A 282 -9.90 6.62 -9.25
C GLY A 282 -10.21 6.46 -7.76
N LEU A 283 -10.82 7.49 -7.19
CA LEU A 283 -11.45 7.45 -5.87
C LEU A 283 -12.62 6.47 -5.87
N ARG A 284 -12.82 5.79 -4.74
CA ARG A 284 -13.83 4.72 -4.56
C ARG A 284 -14.56 4.90 -3.23
N GLY A 285 -15.69 4.20 -3.06
CA GLY A 285 -16.48 4.23 -1.83
C GLY A 285 -16.83 5.65 -1.39
N ARG A 286 -16.77 5.90 -0.08
CA ARG A 286 -17.05 7.23 0.50
C ARG A 286 -16.15 8.36 -0.03
N ALA A 287 -14.90 8.05 -0.37
CA ALA A 287 -13.98 9.02 -0.97
C ALA A 287 -14.47 9.46 -2.36
N LYS A 288 -14.99 8.52 -3.17
CA LYS A 288 -15.65 8.84 -4.46
C LYS A 288 -16.88 9.71 -4.23
N ASP A 289 -17.74 9.32 -3.29
CA ASP A 289 -18.99 10.03 -3.04
C ASP A 289 -18.75 11.49 -2.62
N LEU A 290 -17.78 11.72 -1.72
CA LEU A 290 -17.40 13.08 -1.28
C LEU A 290 -16.82 13.90 -2.44
N ALA A 291 -15.97 13.30 -3.27
CA ALA A 291 -15.42 13.97 -4.45
C ALA A 291 -16.50 14.29 -5.50
N ALA A 292 -17.41 13.36 -5.77
CA ALA A 292 -18.53 13.55 -6.70
C ALA A 292 -19.43 14.71 -6.26
N ARG A 293 -19.76 14.80 -4.95
CA ARG A 293 -20.48 15.94 -4.35
C ARG A 293 -19.75 17.26 -4.59
N THR A 294 -18.44 17.26 -4.40
CA THR A 294 -17.61 18.47 -4.53
C THR A 294 -17.43 18.90 -5.98
N MET A 295 -17.46 17.95 -6.92
CA MET A 295 -17.47 18.21 -8.36
C MET A 295 -18.85 18.65 -8.88
N GLY A 296 -19.92 18.56 -8.08
CA GLY A 296 -21.28 18.89 -8.49
C GLY A 296 -21.86 17.93 -9.52
N LEU A 297 -21.48 16.64 -9.47
CA LEU A 297 -22.04 15.63 -10.39
C LEU A 297 -23.54 15.45 -10.17
N ALA A 298 -24.24 15.04 -11.23
CA ALA A 298 -25.70 14.92 -11.22
C ALA A 298 -26.18 13.98 -10.10
N GLY A 299 -27.27 14.38 -9.41
CA GLY A 299 -27.85 13.58 -8.32
C GLY A 299 -27.09 13.64 -6.99
N THR A 300 -26.03 14.44 -6.89
CA THR A 300 -25.27 14.62 -5.64
C THR A 300 -25.74 15.85 -4.86
N ARG A 301 -25.56 15.84 -3.54
CA ARG A 301 -25.77 17.04 -2.69
C ARG A 301 -24.47 17.84 -2.62
N PRO A 302 -24.51 19.18 -2.48
CA PRO A 302 -23.29 19.97 -2.29
C PRO A 302 -22.50 19.53 -1.05
N SER A 303 -21.17 19.58 -1.15
CA SER A 303 -20.25 19.37 -0.03
C SER A 303 -19.92 20.71 0.66
N THR A 304 -19.64 20.68 1.96
CA THR A 304 -19.08 21.83 2.71
C THR A 304 -17.55 21.89 2.64
N LEU A 305 -16.92 20.98 1.89
CA LEU A 305 -15.49 20.89 1.68
C LEU A 305 -15.00 21.98 0.71
N ASP A 306 -14.02 22.78 1.13
CA ASP A 306 -13.31 23.66 0.22
C ASP A 306 -12.26 22.86 -0.56
N VAL A 307 -12.19 23.05 -1.88
CA VAL A 307 -11.18 22.43 -2.72
C VAL A 307 -10.42 23.51 -3.49
N LEU A 308 -9.12 23.52 -3.32
CA LEU A 308 -8.23 24.50 -3.93
C LEU A 308 -7.14 23.77 -4.73
N PRO A 309 -7.29 23.69 -6.07
CA PRO A 309 -6.28 23.12 -6.94
C PRO A 309 -4.97 23.92 -6.89
N ILE A 310 -3.85 23.23 -6.77
CA ILE A 310 -2.51 23.82 -6.86
C ILE A 310 -2.13 23.93 -8.33
N THR A 311 -2.23 25.14 -8.87
CA THR A 311 -1.85 25.47 -10.24
C THR A 311 -0.58 26.35 -10.28
N PRO A 312 0.19 26.29 -11.39
CA PRO A 312 1.31 27.21 -11.60
C PRO A 312 0.90 28.68 -11.62
N ASP A 313 -0.26 28.99 -12.20
CA ASP A 313 -0.69 30.37 -12.47
C ASP A 313 -1.31 31.09 -11.26
N ALA A 314 -1.79 30.36 -10.26
CA ALA A 314 -2.40 31.00 -9.10
C ALA A 314 -1.32 31.70 -8.23
N PRO A 315 -1.64 32.88 -7.66
CA PRO A 315 -0.72 33.58 -6.77
C PRO A 315 -0.29 32.70 -5.60
N ARG A 316 1.02 32.66 -5.30
CA ARG A 316 1.58 31.91 -4.15
C ARG A 316 0.82 32.18 -2.85
N ARG A 317 0.46 33.46 -2.66
CA ARG A 317 -0.24 33.96 -1.48
C ARG A 317 -1.54 33.20 -1.18
N THR A 318 -2.27 32.77 -2.21
CA THR A 318 -3.51 31.99 -2.07
C THR A 318 -3.28 30.74 -1.23
N TYR A 319 -2.16 30.04 -1.45
CA TYR A 319 -1.85 28.82 -0.71
C TYR A 319 -1.19 29.09 0.64
N THR A 320 -0.30 30.09 0.72
CA THR A 320 0.37 30.42 1.99
C THR A 320 -0.60 30.96 3.01
N ASP A 321 -1.61 31.74 2.61
CA ASP A 321 -2.62 32.27 3.53
C ASP A 321 -3.48 31.13 4.12
N VAL A 322 -3.86 30.15 3.29
CA VAL A 322 -4.60 28.95 3.73
C VAL A 322 -3.77 28.09 4.68
N LEU A 323 -2.52 27.79 4.32
CA LEU A 323 -1.62 26.99 5.15
C LEU A 323 -1.24 27.70 6.45
N ALA A 324 -1.01 29.02 6.43
CA ALA A 324 -0.70 29.81 7.62
C ALA A 324 -1.89 29.87 8.58
N ALA A 325 -3.13 29.98 8.07
CA ALA A 325 -4.34 30.02 8.88
C ALA A 325 -4.84 28.65 9.37
N ALA A 326 -4.21 27.55 8.96
CA ALA A 326 -4.58 26.20 9.40
C ALA A 326 -4.17 25.95 10.86
N ASP A 327 -5.04 25.28 11.62
CA ASP A 327 -4.71 24.71 12.94
C ASP A 327 -4.01 23.35 12.79
N LEU A 328 -4.31 22.63 11.71
CA LEU A 328 -3.69 21.35 11.36
C LEU A 328 -3.52 21.23 9.85
N VAL A 329 -2.35 20.76 9.42
CA VAL A 329 -2.08 20.36 8.04
C VAL A 329 -1.89 18.85 7.99
N VAL A 330 -2.70 18.15 7.20
CA VAL A 330 -2.63 16.70 7.03
C VAL A 330 -2.06 16.38 5.65
N ALA A 331 -0.83 15.88 5.61
CA ALA A 331 -0.20 15.43 4.37
C ALA A 331 -0.63 13.99 4.03
N ALA A 332 -1.46 13.86 3.00
CA ALA A 332 -1.84 12.60 2.36
C ALA A 332 -1.02 12.37 1.09
N THR A 333 0.30 12.42 1.24
CA THR A 333 1.26 12.45 0.12
C THR A 333 1.87 11.10 -0.19
N GLY A 334 1.43 10.03 0.48
CA GLY A 334 1.82 8.64 0.22
C GLY A 334 2.98 8.16 1.09
N PHE A 335 3.43 6.94 0.82
CA PHE A 335 4.41 6.23 1.63
C PHE A 335 5.67 5.95 0.80
N ASP A 336 6.83 5.93 1.48
CA ASP A 336 8.03 5.26 0.97
C ASP A 336 8.01 3.80 1.45
N GLY A 337 8.80 2.92 0.83
CA GLY A 337 8.95 1.56 1.34
C GLY A 337 9.71 1.58 2.68
N ALA A 338 9.29 0.76 3.63
CA ALA A 338 9.98 0.58 4.91
C ALA A 338 11.16 -0.40 4.76
N VAL A 339 12.04 -0.14 3.79
CA VAL A 339 13.17 -1.02 3.47
C VAL A 339 14.23 -0.90 4.58
N PRO A 340 14.65 -2.01 5.22
CA PRO A 340 15.73 -1.97 6.19
C PRO A 340 17.01 -1.40 5.57
N PRO A 341 17.88 -0.73 6.34
CA PRO A 341 19.18 -0.28 5.85
C PRO A 341 19.93 -1.40 5.12
N VAL A 342 20.48 -1.07 3.95
CA VAL A 342 21.22 -2.01 3.10
C VAL A 342 22.70 -1.64 3.09
N THR A 343 23.55 -2.62 3.36
CA THR A 343 25.01 -2.52 3.19
C THR A 343 25.40 -3.23 1.89
N GLY A 344 26.16 -2.54 1.04
CA GLY A 344 26.70 -3.04 -0.21
C GLY A 344 27.78 -4.09 -0.02
N ARG A 345 28.22 -4.71 -1.12
CA ARG A 345 29.27 -5.75 -1.12
C ARG A 345 30.64 -5.22 -0.73
N ASP A 346 30.84 -3.92 -0.90
CA ASP A 346 32.03 -3.16 -0.49
C ASP A 346 32.04 -2.82 1.01
N GLY A 347 30.96 -3.12 1.73
CA GLY A 347 30.79 -2.79 3.14
C GLY A 347 30.24 -1.39 3.40
N GLU A 348 29.98 -0.59 2.36
CA GLU A 348 29.42 0.75 2.48
C GLU A 348 27.89 0.73 2.49
N SER A 349 27.26 1.82 2.96
CA SER A 349 25.80 1.94 2.89
C SER A 349 25.35 2.04 1.43
N LEU A 350 24.50 1.09 1.00
CA LEU A 350 23.89 1.12 -0.32
C LEU A 350 22.64 2.02 -0.28
N ARG A 351 22.70 3.14 -1.02
CA ARG A 351 21.54 4.02 -1.16
C ARG A 351 20.62 3.57 -2.28
N LEU A 352 19.35 3.39 -1.94
CA LEU A 352 18.30 2.97 -2.87
C LEU A 352 17.63 4.18 -3.50
N LEU A 353 17.36 4.11 -4.80
CA LEU A 353 16.66 5.16 -5.53
C LEU A 353 15.23 5.29 -4.98
N THR A 354 14.88 6.50 -4.56
CA THR A 354 13.53 6.85 -4.10
C THR A 354 12.94 7.87 -5.06
N THR A 355 11.75 7.57 -5.60
CA THR A 355 11.04 8.45 -6.53
C THR A 355 9.87 9.14 -5.83
N ALA A 356 9.12 9.97 -6.56
CA ALA A 356 7.89 10.57 -6.07
C ALA A 356 6.80 9.54 -5.69
N ASP A 357 7.00 8.25 -5.98
CA ASP A 357 6.05 7.17 -5.67
C ASP A 357 6.66 6.09 -4.74
N GLY A 358 7.76 6.38 -4.04
CA GLY A 358 8.46 5.44 -3.16
C GLY A 358 9.72 4.83 -3.78
N HIS A 359 10.25 3.75 -3.19
CA HIS A 359 11.48 3.11 -3.64
C HIS A 359 11.34 2.50 -5.05
N ALA A 360 12.27 2.80 -5.94
CA ALA A 360 12.28 2.30 -7.30
C ALA A 360 12.51 0.78 -7.31
N VAL A 361 11.69 0.10 -8.08
CA VAL A 361 11.88 -1.31 -8.45
C VAL A 361 11.84 -1.42 -9.96
N ASP A 362 12.57 -2.38 -10.52
CA ASP A 362 12.52 -2.69 -11.94
C ASP A 362 11.26 -3.51 -12.31
N ALA A 363 11.16 -3.93 -13.57
CA ALA A 363 10.00 -4.68 -14.07
C ALA A 363 9.87 -6.08 -13.45
N ASP A 364 10.95 -6.65 -12.93
CA ASP A 364 10.99 -7.97 -12.28
C ASP A 364 10.87 -7.84 -10.75
N GLY A 365 10.82 -6.61 -10.22
CA GLY A 365 10.66 -6.29 -8.81
C GLY A 365 11.97 -6.10 -8.05
N HIS A 366 13.14 -6.07 -8.69
CA HIS A 366 14.39 -5.80 -7.98
C HIS A 366 14.47 -4.34 -7.55
N LEU A 367 14.93 -4.10 -6.33
CA LEU A 367 15.26 -2.75 -5.86
C LEU A 367 16.35 -2.13 -6.74
N VAL A 368 16.26 -0.83 -6.96
CA VAL A 368 17.20 -0.06 -7.79
C VAL A 368 18.03 0.87 -6.91
N ASP A 369 19.34 0.87 -7.10
CA ASP A 369 20.26 1.79 -6.40
C ASP A 369 20.20 3.22 -6.97
N GLU A 370 20.78 4.20 -6.29
CA GLU A 370 20.82 5.60 -6.77
C GLU A 370 21.52 5.79 -8.12
N SER A 371 22.36 4.84 -8.55
CA SER A 371 22.98 4.86 -9.87
C SER A 371 22.09 4.30 -10.99
N GLY A 372 20.87 3.85 -10.64
CA GLY A 372 19.91 3.30 -11.58
C GLY A 372 20.13 1.82 -11.90
N ARG A 373 20.92 1.10 -11.11
CA ARG A 373 21.19 -0.33 -11.30
C ARG A 373 20.30 -1.18 -10.40
N SER A 374 19.74 -2.25 -10.95
CA SER A 374 19.02 -3.27 -10.18
C SER A 374 19.96 -3.99 -9.22
N VAL A 375 19.43 -4.38 -8.05
CA VAL A 375 20.11 -5.18 -7.02
C VAL A 375 19.49 -6.58 -7.04
N PRO A 376 20.10 -7.57 -7.72
CA PRO A 376 19.48 -8.87 -7.98
C PRO A 376 19.10 -9.67 -6.72
N GLU A 377 19.83 -9.48 -5.63
CA GLU A 377 19.52 -10.10 -4.34
C GLU A 377 18.24 -9.59 -3.68
N LEU A 378 17.79 -8.38 -4.04
CA LEU A 378 16.73 -7.68 -3.31
C LEU A 378 15.52 -7.47 -4.20
N VAL A 379 14.50 -8.28 -3.98
CA VAL A 379 13.19 -8.13 -4.63
C VAL A 379 12.26 -7.41 -3.67
N ALA A 380 11.51 -6.40 -4.11
CA ALA A 380 10.59 -5.67 -3.26
C ALA A 380 9.24 -5.43 -3.95
N PHE A 381 8.17 -5.51 -3.17
CA PHE A 381 6.82 -5.15 -3.61
C PHE A 381 5.94 -4.84 -2.40
N GLY A 382 4.78 -4.26 -2.66
CA GLY A 382 3.88 -3.76 -1.61
C GLY A 382 3.98 -2.25 -1.42
N LEU A 383 3.34 -1.76 -0.36
CA LEU A 383 3.21 -0.32 -0.08
C LEU A 383 4.59 0.37 -0.07
N GLY A 384 4.76 1.35 -0.96
CA GLY A 384 6.02 2.11 -1.10
C GLY A 384 7.08 1.45 -2.00
N CYS A 385 6.85 0.22 -2.46
CA CYS A 385 7.72 -0.54 -3.38
C CYS A 385 6.94 -1.18 -4.57
N GLY A 386 5.72 -0.73 -4.87
CA GLY A 386 4.86 -1.35 -5.89
C GLY A 386 5.45 -1.33 -7.30
N LEU A 387 5.06 -2.33 -8.12
CA LEU A 387 5.43 -2.39 -9.54
C LEU A 387 4.72 -1.29 -10.34
N ARG A 388 5.34 -0.85 -11.44
CA ARG A 388 4.66 0.05 -12.38
C ARG A 388 3.60 -0.70 -13.18
N VAL A 389 2.57 0.03 -13.61
CA VAL A 389 1.60 -0.50 -14.58
C VAL A 389 2.31 -0.92 -15.87
N SER A 390 1.93 -2.09 -16.36
CA SER A 390 2.48 -2.73 -17.56
C SER A 390 1.38 -3.54 -18.24
N SER A 391 1.66 -4.15 -19.39
CA SER A 391 0.72 -5.09 -20.01
C SER A 391 0.35 -6.27 -19.09
N ALA A 392 1.24 -6.65 -18.16
CA ALA A 392 1.00 -7.73 -17.22
C ALA A 392 0.12 -7.30 -16.02
N VAL A 393 0.24 -6.05 -15.57
CA VAL A 393 -0.46 -5.55 -14.36
C VAL A 393 -1.71 -4.72 -14.72
N GLY A 394 -1.86 -4.33 -15.99
CA GLY A 394 -2.94 -3.49 -16.48
C GLY A 394 -2.87 -2.05 -15.97
N GLY A 395 -3.98 -1.31 -16.12
CA GLY A 395 -4.12 0.09 -15.72
C GLY A 395 -4.50 1.01 -16.87
N GLU A 396 -5.05 2.18 -16.55
CA GLU A 396 -5.33 3.23 -17.53
C GLU A 396 -4.04 3.88 -18.07
N PRO A 397 -3.94 4.19 -19.38
CA PRO A 397 -2.74 4.79 -19.99
C PRO A 397 -2.28 6.11 -19.36
N ARG A 398 -3.15 6.85 -18.67
CA ARG A 398 -2.79 8.07 -17.92
C ARG A 398 -2.20 7.83 -16.54
N PHE A 399 -2.24 6.59 -16.04
CA PHE A 399 -1.69 6.28 -14.73
C PHE A 399 -0.16 6.22 -14.82
N ARG A 400 0.52 6.95 -13.92
CA ARG A 400 1.98 7.00 -13.83
C ARG A 400 2.51 6.46 -12.50
N GLY A 401 1.60 6.14 -11.58
CA GLY A 401 1.92 5.60 -10.26
C GLY A 401 2.23 4.10 -10.30
N ARG A 402 2.19 3.50 -9.11
CA ARG A 402 2.45 2.07 -8.91
C ARG A 402 1.14 1.33 -8.69
N ALA A 403 1.09 0.10 -9.19
CA ALA A 403 0.01 -0.82 -8.91
C ALA A 403 0.22 -1.37 -7.49
N ASP A 404 -0.72 -1.07 -6.60
CA ASP A 404 -0.63 -1.41 -5.20
C ASP A 404 -2.01 -1.81 -4.66
N GLY A 405 -2.08 -2.98 -4.01
CA GLY A 405 -3.34 -3.50 -3.49
C GLY A 405 -3.28 -4.99 -3.19
N VAL A 406 -4.07 -5.41 -2.19
CA VAL A 406 -4.08 -6.80 -1.69
C VAL A 406 -4.35 -7.81 -2.80
N TRP A 407 -5.33 -7.52 -3.67
CA TRP A 407 -5.62 -8.39 -4.82
C TRP A 407 -4.38 -8.60 -5.70
N LEU A 408 -3.64 -7.53 -6.02
CA LEU A 408 -2.45 -7.60 -6.86
C LEU A 408 -1.36 -8.49 -6.25
N TYR A 409 -1.17 -8.38 -4.94
CA TYR A 409 -0.17 -9.17 -4.21
C TYR A 409 -0.47 -10.67 -4.17
N GLN A 410 -1.69 -11.07 -4.51
CA GLN A 410 -2.13 -12.46 -4.59
C GLN A 410 -2.28 -12.94 -6.05
N HIS A 411 -2.27 -12.01 -7.02
CA HIS A 411 -2.55 -12.22 -8.45
C HIS A 411 -1.39 -11.67 -9.31
N ASP A 412 -1.63 -10.63 -10.10
CA ASP A 412 -0.75 -10.17 -11.17
C ASP A 412 0.66 -9.81 -10.69
N VAL A 413 0.79 -9.07 -9.58
CA VAL A 413 2.10 -8.71 -9.02
C VAL A 413 2.78 -9.95 -8.46
N ALA A 414 2.06 -10.81 -7.76
CA ALA A 414 2.58 -12.07 -7.24
C ALA A 414 3.11 -13.00 -8.35
N SER A 415 2.43 -13.01 -9.50
CA SER A 415 2.84 -13.78 -10.68
C SER A 415 4.19 -13.31 -11.23
N VAL A 416 4.38 -11.98 -11.32
CA VAL A 416 5.69 -11.40 -11.70
C VAL A 416 6.76 -11.78 -10.68
N ILE A 417 6.51 -11.55 -9.39
CA ILE A 417 7.50 -11.80 -8.34
C ILE A 417 7.85 -13.29 -8.23
N THR A 418 6.87 -14.19 -8.19
CA THR A 418 7.16 -15.64 -8.16
C THR A 418 7.91 -16.12 -9.41
N SER A 419 7.65 -15.53 -10.57
CA SER A 419 8.41 -15.82 -11.79
C SER A 419 9.85 -15.35 -11.67
N THR A 420 10.10 -14.16 -11.12
CA THR A 420 11.45 -13.65 -10.83
C THR A 420 12.21 -14.58 -9.89
N LEU A 421 11.59 -14.99 -8.78
CA LEU A 421 12.22 -15.84 -7.75
C LEU A 421 12.57 -17.25 -8.26
N ARG A 422 11.89 -17.73 -9.31
CA ARG A 422 12.16 -19.04 -9.93
C ARG A 422 13.28 -19.00 -10.97
N ARG A 423 13.73 -17.82 -11.41
CA ARG A 423 14.84 -17.74 -12.37
C ARG A 423 16.14 -18.16 -11.68
N PRO A 424 16.99 -18.99 -12.33
CA PRO A 424 18.34 -19.20 -11.83
C PRO A 424 19.07 -17.85 -11.82
N ALA A 425 19.85 -17.59 -10.76
CA ALA A 425 20.65 -16.37 -10.67
C ALA A 425 21.57 -16.30 -11.90
N ILE A 426 21.55 -15.17 -12.60
CA ILE A 426 22.51 -14.91 -13.67
C ILE A 426 23.86 -14.76 -12.98
N VAL A 427 24.71 -15.77 -13.11
CA VAL A 427 26.07 -15.83 -12.55
C VAL A 427 27.00 -14.90 -13.32
#